data_AF-W7XH64-F1
#
_entry.id   AF-W7XH64-F1
#
_cell.length_a   1.000
_cell.length_b   1.000
_cell.length_c   1.000
_cell.angle_alpha   90.00
_cell.angle_beta   90.00
_cell.angle_gamma   90.00
#
_symmetry.space_group_name_H-M   'P 1'
#
loop_
_entity.id
_entity.type
_entity.pdbx_description
1 polymer ?
#
loop_
_entity_poly.entity_id
_entity_poly.type
_entity_poly.pdbx_seq_one_letter_code
_entity_poly.pdbx_strand_id
1 'polypeptide(L)'
;MCLPFENIQPSTQKAKQCVNILKLLALCELVISLLKMILFKDIVSGIYELLSCFILWMSWAQLSYCFCLFYIVYICVLGSISYAVGLLTPIQNNQPFFGNTGRDHAIVVFCIIFLIFYIAAAYFTFQAYKEFKACQYEQGQYGMMGLQGAGQGQAVGGASYSGSSQRNNQNYGTNYNYGGSGSGDNEAYYPPPSSNTIENNRNQNASTSNQGGTSYFQGKGVRIG
;
A
#
# COMPACT_ATOMS: atom_id res chain seq x y z
N MET A 1 -7.25 22.43 14.11
CA MET A 1 -8.10 21.25 13.94
C MET A 1 -7.40 20.08 14.60
N CYS A 2 -7.99 19.49 15.64
CA CYS A 2 -7.45 18.27 16.25
C CYS A 2 -7.92 17.09 15.41
N LEU A 3 -7.21 16.77 14.33
CA LEU A 3 -7.42 15.51 13.63
C LEU A 3 -6.89 14.40 14.55
N PRO A 4 -7.72 13.46 15.03
CA PRO A 4 -7.19 12.26 15.66
C PRO A 4 -6.41 11.52 14.57
N PHE A 5 -5.09 11.42 14.75
CA PHE A 5 -4.24 10.55 13.94
C PHE A 5 -4.54 9.11 14.36
N GLU A 6 -5.69 8.59 13.95
CA GLU A 6 -6.01 7.19 14.07
C GLU A 6 -5.01 6.43 13.19
N ASN A 7 -4.04 5.80 13.85
CA ASN A 7 -2.94 5.11 13.20
C ASN A 7 -3.47 3.77 12.64
N ILE A 8 -4.09 3.85 11.47
CA ILE A 8 -4.63 2.70 10.74
C ILE A 8 -3.45 1.78 10.41
N GLN A 9 -3.35 0.66 11.13
CA GLN A 9 -2.30 -0.31 10.86
C GLN A 9 -2.53 -0.92 9.46
N PRO A 10 -1.51 -0.99 8.60
CA PRO A 10 -1.63 -1.61 7.28
C PRO A 10 -2.06 -3.08 7.41
N SER A 11 -3.21 -3.42 6.83
CA SER A 11 -3.78 -4.76 6.82
C SER A 11 -2.96 -5.75 5.98
N THR A 12 -2.38 -5.28 4.87
CA THR A 12 -1.62 -6.11 3.93
C THR A 12 -0.12 -6.14 4.24
N GLN A 13 0.53 -7.28 3.96
CA GLN A 13 1.99 -7.42 4.12
C GLN A 13 2.76 -6.49 3.15
N LYS A 14 2.23 -6.23 1.95
CA LYS A 14 2.82 -5.31 0.98
C LYS A 14 2.83 -3.87 1.48
N ALA A 15 1.71 -3.38 2.02
CA ALA A 15 1.65 -2.03 2.58
C ALA A 15 2.66 -1.84 3.74
N LYS A 16 2.89 -2.87 4.57
CA LYS A 16 3.96 -2.84 5.60
C LYS A 16 5.36 -2.65 5.01
N GLN A 17 5.67 -3.32 3.89
CA GLN A 17 6.95 -3.16 3.18
C GLN A 17 7.08 -1.74 2.60
N CYS A 18 6.04 -1.24 1.92
CA CYS A 18 6.02 0.13 1.38
C CYS A 18 6.21 1.20 2.47
N VAL A 19 5.53 1.07 3.61
CA VAL A 19 5.69 1.98 4.76
C VAL A 19 7.12 1.96 5.31
N ASN A 20 7.76 0.80 5.38
CA ASN A 20 9.16 0.72 5.84
C ASN A 20 10.14 1.37 4.83
N ILE A 21 9.89 1.23 3.52
CA ILE A 21 10.67 1.91 2.47
C ILE A 21 10.49 3.43 2.56
N LEU A 22 9.26 3.93 2.76
CA LEU A 22 9.00 5.37 2.92
C LEU A 22 9.66 5.96 4.17
N LYS A 23 9.69 5.23 5.29
CA LYS A 23 10.42 5.64 6.51
C LYS A 23 11.93 5.74 6.26
N LEU A 24 12.51 4.79 5.51
CA LEU A 24 13.92 4.84 5.12
C LEU A 24 14.20 6.04 4.21
N LEU A 25 13.32 6.31 3.23
CA LEU A 25 13.43 7.46 2.33
C LEU A 25 13.41 8.79 3.10
N ALA A 26 12.49 8.98 4.04
CA ALA A 26 12.50 10.19 4.87
C ALA A 26 13.74 10.33 5.74
N LEU A 27 14.30 9.24 6.27
CA LEU A 27 15.55 9.31 7.01
C LEU A 27 16.70 9.76 6.09
N CYS A 28 16.78 9.21 4.89
CA CYS A 28 17.75 9.64 3.87
C CYS A 28 17.55 11.10 3.46
N GLU A 29 16.31 11.54 3.25
CA GLU A 29 15.98 12.91 2.84
C GLU A 29 16.21 13.93 3.96
N LEU A 30 15.98 13.56 5.23
CA LEU A 30 16.39 14.34 6.39
C LEU A 30 17.91 14.53 6.42
N VAL A 31 18.70 13.47 6.18
CA VAL A 31 20.18 13.58 6.07
C VAL A 31 20.59 14.47 4.89
N ILE A 32 19.92 14.35 3.72
CA ILE A 32 20.18 15.20 2.54
C ILE A 32 19.84 16.67 2.84
N SER A 33 18.72 16.97 3.50
CA SER A 33 18.33 18.33 3.84
C SER A 33 19.35 19.02 4.76
N LEU A 34 19.84 18.31 5.79
CA LEU A 34 20.91 18.80 6.67
C LEU A 34 22.24 18.99 5.92
N LEU A 35 22.61 18.04 5.07
CA LEU A 35 23.82 18.13 4.25
C LEU A 35 23.74 19.31 3.27
N LYS A 36 22.57 19.57 2.69
CA LYS A 36 22.30 20.70 1.78
C LYS A 36 22.44 22.04 2.51
N MET A 37 21.90 22.18 3.72
CA MET A 37 22.10 23.39 4.55
C MET A 37 23.58 23.68 4.80
N ILE A 38 24.38 22.65 5.10
CA ILE A 38 25.81 22.78 5.40
C ILE A 38 26.62 23.13 4.14
N LEU A 39 26.37 22.45 3.02
CA LEU A 39 27.15 22.60 1.78
C LEU A 39 26.83 23.89 1.02
N PHE A 40 25.53 24.19 0.83
CA PHE A 40 25.10 25.33 0.01
C PHE A 40 24.99 26.62 0.80
N LYS A 41 25.00 26.56 2.15
CA LYS A 41 24.74 27.68 3.07
C LYS A 41 23.38 28.36 2.88
N ASP A 42 22.49 27.74 2.13
CA ASP A 42 21.12 28.20 1.91
C ASP A 42 20.17 27.49 2.89
N ILE A 43 19.90 28.18 4.00
CA ILE A 43 18.99 27.73 5.06
C ILE A 43 17.56 27.59 4.51
N VAL A 44 17.13 28.47 3.61
CA VAL A 44 15.76 28.49 3.07
C VAL A 44 15.53 27.27 2.19
N SER A 45 16.48 26.97 1.29
CA SER A 45 16.45 25.77 0.46
C SER A 45 16.47 24.47 1.28
N GLY A 46 17.16 24.45 2.43
CA GLY A 46 17.11 23.33 3.37
C GLY A 46 15.76 23.20 4.11
N ILE A 47 15.12 24.33 4.47
CA ILE A 47 13.80 24.31 5.13
C ILE A 47 12.72 23.73 4.20
N TYR A 48 12.78 23.99 2.90
CA TYR A 48 11.86 23.37 1.93
C TYR A 48 12.01 21.84 1.86
N GLU A 49 13.23 21.30 2.02
CA GLU A 49 13.48 19.85 2.10
C GLU A 49 13.10 19.26 3.49
N LEU A 50 13.11 20.06 4.56
CA LEU A 50 12.52 19.62 5.83
C LEU A 50 10.98 19.54 5.73
N LEU A 51 10.36 20.45 4.97
CA LEU A 51 8.93 20.39 4.67
C LEU A 51 8.58 19.19 3.77
N SER A 52 9.45 18.80 2.82
CA SER A 52 9.25 17.57 2.03
C SER A 52 9.26 16.32 2.91
N CYS A 53 10.24 16.21 3.81
CA CYS A 53 10.33 15.13 4.79
C CYS A 53 9.07 15.07 5.69
N PHE A 54 8.50 16.22 6.06
CA PHE A 54 7.24 16.28 6.82
C PHE A 54 6.03 15.81 6.00
N ILE A 55 5.93 16.19 4.72
CA ILE A 55 4.88 15.68 3.81
C ILE A 55 5.01 14.16 3.64
N LEU A 56 6.24 13.65 3.50
CA LEU A 56 6.50 12.21 3.39
C LEU A 56 6.09 11.49 4.68
N TRP A 57 6.36 12.06 5.86
CA TRP A 57 5.88 11.56 7.16
C TRP A 57 4.36 11.44 7.19
N MET A 58 3.65 12.51 6.84
CA MET A 58 2.18 12.53 6.81
C MET A 58 1.63 11.46 5.84
N SER A 59 2.34 11.17 4.74
CA SER A 59 1.93 10.15 3.77
C SER A 59 1.89 8.73 4.34
N TRP A 60 2.90 8.29 5.10
CA TRP A 60 2.89 6.95 5.73
C TRP A 60 2.09 6.92 7.02
N ALA A 61 1.97 8.04 7.74
CA ALA A 61 1.23 8.11 9.00
C ALA A 61 -0.30 8.02 8.78
N GLN A 62 -0.79 8.48 7.62
CA GLN A 62 -2.21 8.45 7.25
C GLN A 62 -2.53 7.48 6.10
N LEU A 63 -1.52 6.77 5.56
CA LEU A 63 -1.63 5.91 4.36
C LEU A 63 -2.34 6.60 3.17
N SER A 64 -2.14 7.91 3.05
CA SER A 64 -2.92 8.76 2.14
C SER A 64 -2.17 8.98 0.84
N TYR A 65 -2.73 8.44 -0.25
CA TYR A 65 -2.15 8.53 -1.60
C TYR A 65 -2.01 9.98 -2.09
N CYS A 66 -2.81 10.91 -1.56
CA CYS A 66 -2.74 12.33 -1.90
C CYS A 66 -1.39 12.93 -1.51
N PHE A 67 -0.88 12.66 -0.30
CA PHE A 67 0.43 13.17 0.13
C PHE A 67 1.58 12.53 -0.65
N CYS A 68 1.48 11.24 -1.02
CA CYS A 68 2.44 10.62 -1.93
C CYS A 68 2.47 11.31 -3.31
N LEU A 69 1.30 11.67 -3.87
CA LEU A 69 1.21 12.37 -5.14
C LEU A 69 1.79 13.79 -5.04
N PHE A 70 1.44 14.54 -3.99
CA PHE A 70 2.03 15.85 -3.73
C PHE A 70 3.56 15.77 -3.59
N TYR A 71 4.09 14.78 -2.87
CA TYR A 71 5.53 14.56 -2.77
C TYR A 71 6.18 14.26 -4.13
N ILE A 72 5.62 13.35 -4.94
CA ILE A 72 6.18 13.03 -6.27
C ILE A 72 6.20 14.27 -7.17
N VAL A 73 5.09 15.02 -7.25
CA VAL A 73 4.98 16.18 -8.15
C VAL A 73 5.80 17.37 -7.63
N TYR A 74 5.66 17.72 -6.36
CA TYR A 74 6.26 18.94 -5.82
C TYR A 74 7.73 18.78 -5.45
N ILE A 75 8.15 17.60 -5.00
CA ILE A 75 9.52 17.37 -4.50
C ILE A 75 10.36 16.65 -5.54
N CYS A 76 9.92 15.47 -6.00
CA CYS A 76 10.73 14.71 -6.94
C CYS A 76 10.84 15.41 -8.31
N VAL A 77 9.74 15.89 -8.89
CA VAL A 77 9.77 16.55 -10.22
C VAL A 77 10.39 17.95 -10.14
N LEU A 78 9.88 18.86 -9.31
CA LEU A 78 10.43 20.23 -9.25
C LEU A 78 11.85 20.25 -8.68
N GLY A 79 12.16 19.39 -7.70
CA GLY A 79 13.53 19.21 -7.19
C GLY A 79 14.47 18.74 -8.28
N SER A 80 14.14 17.66 -9.01
CA SER A 80 14.96 17.18 -10.13
C SER A 80 15.16 18.23 -11.22
N ILE A 81 14.13 19.02 -11.54
CA ILE A 81 14.25 20.15 -12.48
C ILE A 81 15.20 21.21 -11.93
N SER A 82 15.11 21.56 -10.64
CA SER A 82 15.99 22.55 -10.00
C SER A 82 17.46 22.12 -10.01
N TYR A 83 17.76 20.85 -9.69
CA TYR A 83 19.13 20.32 -9.77
C TYR A 83 19.61 20.20 -11.23
N ALA A 84 18.74 19.80 -12.18
CA ALA A 84 19.07 19.75 -13.60
C ALA A 84 19.42 21.14 -14.14
N VAL A 85 18.60 22.16 -13.86
CA VAL A 85 18.87 23.56 -14.22
C VAL A 85 20.16 24.06 -13.56
N GLY A 86 20.42 23.69 -12.30
CA GLY A 86 21.68 23.99 -11.62
C GLY A 86 22.92 23.40 -12.30
N LEU A 87 22.81 22.22 -12.92
CA LEU A 87 23.89 21.58 -13.69
C LEU A 87 23.99 22.09 -15.15
N LEU A 88 22.87 22.48 -15.76
CA LEU A 88 22.80 23.00 -17.13
C LEU A 88 23.24 24.46 -17.24
N THR A 89 22.99 25.28 -16.21
CA THR A 89 23.29 26.72 -16.23
C THR A 89 24.78 27.04 -16.40
N PRO A 90 25.74 26.35 -15.74
CA PRO A 90 27.18 26.55 -16.01
C PRO A 90 27.57 26.20 -17.45
N ILE A 91 27.00 25.11 -17.99
CA ILE A 91 27.27 24.65 -19.37
C ILE A 91 26.79 25.69 -20.39
N GLN A 92 25.57 26.22 -20.21
CA GLN A 92 25.00 27.25 -21.09
C GLN A 92 25.79 28.57 -21.06
N ASN A 93 26.35 28.94 -19.90
CA ASN A 93 27.12 30.18 -19.72
C ASN A 93 28.63 30.04 -20.04
N ASN A 94 29.05 28.94 -20.68
CA ASN A 94 30.45 28.61 -20.95
C ASN A 94 31.37 28.71 -19.71
N GLN A 95 30.81 28.45 -18.52
CA GLN A 95 31.58 28.40 -17.28
C GLN A 95 32.24 27.02 -17.14
N PRO A 96 33.40 26.92 -16.47
CA PRO A 96 34.01 25.62 -16.18
C PRO A 96 33.03 24.76 -15.37
N PHE A 97 32.60 23.63 -15.93
CA PHE A 97 31.56 22.77 -15.35
C PHE A 97 31.90 22.33 -13.93
N PHE A 98 33.16 21.98 -13.70
CA PHE A 98 33.74 21.94 -12.37
C PHE A 98 34.40 23.29 -12.10
N GLY A 99 33.85 24.06 -11.16
CA GLY A 99 34.34 25.41 -10.86
C GLY A 99 35.78 25.42 -10.32
N ASN A 100 36.38 26.62 -10.28
CA ASN A 100 37.80 26.80 -10.00
C ASN A 100 38.23 26.47 -8.56
N THR A 101 37.31 26.12 -7.65
CA THR A 101 37.62 25.73 -6.27
C THR A 101 37.14 24.33 -5.95
N GLY A 102 37.85 23.61 -5.07
CA GLY A 102 37.47 22.25 -4.64
C GLY A 102 36.08 22.15 -4.00
N ARG A 103 35.54 23.27 -3.49
CA ARG A 103 34.15 23.35 -3.01
C ARG A 103 33.15 23.25 -4.16
N ASP A 104 33.44 23.89 -5.29
CA ASP A 104 32.54 23.91 -6.45
C ASP A 104 32.51 22.53 -7.13
N HIS A 105 33.66 21.83 -7.20
CA HIS A 105 33.72 20.41 -7.55
C HIS A 105 32.81 19.55 -6.64
N ALA A 106 32.90 19.71 -5.32
CA ALA A 106 32.09 18.96 -4.38
C ALA A 106 30.59 19.22 -4.58
N ILE A 107 30.20 20.50 -4.75
CA ILE A 107 28.81 20.90 -5.02
C ILE A 107 28.25 20.17 -6.26
N VAL A 108 28.99 20.16 -7.38
CA VAL A 108 28.57 19.49 -8.62
C VAL A 108 28.39 17.98 -8.42
N VAL A 109 29.32 17.33 -7.72
CA VAL A 109 29.21 15.89 -7.39
C VAL A 109 27.99 15.61 -6.51
N PHE A 110 27.74 16.42 -5.47
CA PHE A 110 26.54 16.26 -4.64
C PHE A 110 25.25 16.52 -5.40
N CYS A 111 25.19 17.49 -6.31
CA CYS A 111 24.03 17.72 -7.18
C CYS A 111 23.69 16.49 -8.04
N ILE A 112 24.69 15.80 -8.59
CA ILE A 112 24.50 14.57 -9.37
C ILE A 112 23.98 13.43 -8.48
N ILE A 113 24.56 13.25 -7.28
CA ILE A 113 24.11 12.24 -6.31
C ILE A 113 22.66 12.49 -5.88
N PHE A 114 22.30 13.75 -5.58
CA PHE A 114 20.95 14.13 -5.21
C PHE A 114 19.96 13.91 -6.36
N LEU A 115 20.31 14.26 -7.60
CA LEU A 115 19.47 13.99 -8.78
C LEU A 115 19.11 12.51 -8.91
N ILE A 116 20.10 11.61 -8.73
CA ILE A 116 19.89 10.16 -8.75
C ILE A 116 18.99 9.73 -7.59
N PHE A 117 19.17 10.31 -6.39
CA PHE A 117 18.33 10.06 -5.23
C PHE A 117 16.86 10.43 -5.47
N TYR A 118 16.55 11.62 -6.02
CA TYR A 118 15.15 12.02 -6.28
C TYR A 118 14.47 11.13 -7.33
N ILE A 119 15.21 10.64 -8.34
CA ILE A 119 14.67 9.68 -9.32
C ILE A 119 14.33 8.34 -8.62
N ALA A 120 15.19 7.84 -7.74
CA ALA A 120 14.93 6.64 -6.97
C ALA A 120 13.76 6.82 -5.98
N ALA A 121 13.73 7.96 -5.27
CA ALA A 121 12.65 8.32 -4.35
C ALA A 121 11.28 8.41 -5.07
N ALA A 122 11.25 9.01 -6.27
CA ALA A 122 10.05 9.05 -7.11
C ALA A 122 9.53 7.65 -7.44
N TYR A 123 10.43 6.73 -7.83
CA TYR A 123 10.07 5.35 -8.16
C TYR A 123 9.47 4.60 -6.95
N PHE A 124 10.13 4.65 -5.80
CA PHE A 124 9.65 3.96 -4.60
C PHE A 124 8.36 4.57 -4.05
N THR A 125 8.23 5.90 -4.03
CA THR A 125 6.98 6.56 -3.61
C THR A 125 5.85 6.32 -4.61
N PHE A 126 6.13 6.12 -5.90
CA PHE A 126 5.12 5.72 -6.88
C PHE A 126 4.61 4.28 -6.67
N GLN A 127 5.49 3.35 -6.26
CA GLN A 127 5.06 2.00 -5.86
C GLN A 127 4.17 2.06 -4.61
N ALA A 128 4.57 2.85 -3.59
CA ALA A 128 3.75 3.04 -2.39
C ALA A 128 2.39 3.71 -2.72
N TYR A 129 2.36 4.72 -3.60
CA TYR A 129 1.14 5.38 -4.09
C TYR A 129 0.14 4.37 -4.68
N LYS A 130 0.61 3.41 -5.48
CA LYS A 130 -0.27 2.38 -6.07
C LYS A 130 -0.90 1.48 -5.01
N GLU A 131 -0.11 1.03 -4.04
CA GLU A 131 -0.59 0.17 -2.94
C GLU A 131 -1.53 0.94 -1.99
N PHE A 132 -1.24 2.20 -1.66
CA PHE A 132 -2.11 3.05 -0.83
C PHE A 132 -3.44 3.38 -1.53
N LYS A 133 -3.40 3.63 -2.85
CA LYS A 133 -4.60 3.79 -3.67
C LYS A 133 -5.47 2.52 -3.66
N ALA A 134 -4.86 1.34 -3.78
CA ALA A 134 -5.58 0.06 -3.68
C ALA A 134 -6.23 -0.13 -2.30
N CYS A 135 -5.49 0.12 -1.22
CA CYS A 135 -6.00 0.02 0.16
C CYS A 135 -7.22 0.93 0.41
N GLN A 136 -7.23 2.15 -0.15
CA GLN A 136 -8.40 3.03 0.00
C GLN A 136 -9.61 2.59 -0.81
N TYR A 137 -9.45 1.97 -1.98
CA TYR A 137 -10.59 1.38 -2.70
C TYR A 137 -11.21 0.20 -1.94
N GLU A 138 -10.38 -0.65 -1.33
CA GLU A 138 -10.86 -1.73 -0.45
C GLU A 138 -11.67 -1.15 0.73
N GLN A 139 -11.11 -0.19 1.46
CA GLN A 139 -11.79 0.45 2.59
C GLN A 139 -13.10 1.16 2.18
N GLY A 140 -13.09 1.89 1.07
CA GLY A 140 -14.27 2.60 0.55
C GLY A 140 -15.38 1.66 0.09
N GLN A 141 -15.03 0.55 -0.56
CA GLN A 141 -16.00 -0.42 -1.08
C GLN A 141 -16.72 -1.17 0.06
N TYR A 142 -16.00 -1.61 1.09
CA TYR A 142 -16.62 -2.22 2.28
C TYR A 142 -17.33 -1.19 3.16
N GLY A 143 -16.81 0.05 3.25
CA GLY A 143 -17.44 1.14 4.01
C GLY A 143 -18.81 1.56 3.46
N MET A 144 -18.96 1.66 2.14
CA MET A 144 -20.24 2.06 1.54
C MET A 144 -21.30 0.94 1.57
N MET A 145 -20.91 -0.33 1.45
CA MET A 145 -21.81 -1.46 1.72
C MET A 145 -22.24 -1.53 3.19
N GLY A 146 -21.35 -1.17 4.13
CA GLY A 146 -21.68 -1.10 5.55
C GLY A 146 -22.69 -0.01 5.92
N LEU A 147 -22.57 1.18 5.30
CA LEU A 147 -23.44 2.32 5.65
C LEU A 147 -24.79 2.30 4.90
N GLN A 148 -24.84 1.77 3.68
CA GLN A 148 -26.11 1.62 2.95
C GLN A 148 -26.94 0.41 3.44
N GLY A 149 -26.36 -0.51 4.22
CA GLY A 149 -27.08 -1.57 4.93
C GLY A 149 -27.69 -1.16 6.28
N ALA A 150 -27.27 -0.03 6.86
CA ALA A 150 -27.72 0.43 8.19
C ALA A 150 -28.68 1.64 8.13
N GLY A 151 -28.95 2.19 6.93
CA GLY A 151 -29.65 3.46 6.76
C GLY A 151 -31.14 3.41 6.39
N GLN A 152 -31.73 2.23 6.16
CA GLN A 152 -33.13 2.11 5.70
C GLN A 152 -33.90 0.99 6.41
N GLY A 153 -33.91 0.99 7.75
CA GLY A 153 -34.57 -0.09 8.48
C GLY A 153 -34.62 -0.02 10.00
N GLN A 154 -34.88 1.15 10.62
CA GLN A 154 -35.67 1.29 11.87
C GLN A 154 -35.58 2.71 12.44
N ALA A 155 -36.60 3.52 12.15
CA ALA A 155 -36.99 4.65 12.99
C ALA A 155 -38.32 4.30 13.70
N VAL A 156 -38.30 3.25 14.52
CA VAL A 156 -39.39 2.90 15.45
C VAL A 156 -38.77 2.68 16.81
N GLY A 157 -39.19 3.50 17.78
CA GLY A 157 -38.51 3.61 19.08
C GLY A 157 -38.65 2.36 19.95
N GLY A 158 -37.58 2.07 20.70
CA GLY A 158 -37.56 1.04 21.73
C GLY A 158 -36.32 1.20 22.60
N ALA A 159 -36.49 1.70 23.82
CA ALA A 159 -35.43 1.71 24.81
C ALA A 159 -35.18 0.27 25.28
N SER A 160 -33.97 -0.26 25.04
CA SER A 160 -33.60 -1.61 25.46
C SER A 160 -32.18 -1.67 26.01
N TYR A 161 -32.10 -2.28 27.17
CA TYR A 161 -30.96 -2.43 28.08
C TYR A 161 -29.69 -3.06 27.48
N SER A 162 -28.57 -2.64 28.07
CA SER A 162 -27.38 -3.45 28.37
C SER A 162 -27.55 -4.98 28.21
N GLY A 163 -26.75 -5.57 27.30
CA GLY A 163 -26.59 -7.02 27.18
C GLY A 163 -25.18 -7.40 26.76
N SER A 164 -24.36 -7.85 27.70
CA SER A 164 -23.06 -8.46 27.40
C SER A 164 -23.25 -9.82 26.71
N SER A 165 -22.53 -10.09 25.63
CA SER A 165 -22.52 -11.42 25.00
C SER A 165 -21.20 -11.69 24.30
N GLN A 166 -20.54 -12.76 24.74
CA GLN A 166 -19.37 -13.35 24.08
C GLN A 166 -19.73 -13.72 22.63
N ARG A 167 -18.99 -13.20 21.64
CA ARG A 167 -19.04 -13.78 20.29
C ARG A 167 -18.08 -14.96 20.20
N ASN A 168 -18.68 -16.13 20.35
CA ASN A 168 -18.09 -17.44 20.11
C ASN A 168 -17.60 -17.56 18.65
N ASN A 169 -16.59 -18.40 18.46
CA ASN A 169 -15.93 -18.66 17.18
C ASN A 169 -16.84 -19.51 16.28
N GLN A 170 -17.47 -18.90 15.27
CA GLN A 170 -18.25 -19.63 14.25
C GLN A 170 -17.59 -19.58 12.87
N ASN A 171 -16.81 -20.64 12.66
CA ASN A 171 -16.31 -21.12 11.38
C ASN A 171 -17.45 -21.32 10.35
N TYR A 172 -17.68 -20.33 9.49
CA TYR A 172 -18.57 -20.47 8.33
C TYR A 172 -17.78 -20.94 7.11
N GLY A 173 -17.74 -22.26 6.91
CA GLY A 173 -17.32 -22.86 5.65
C GLY A 173 -18.42 -22.69 4.59
N THR A 174 -18.32 -21.67 3.75
CA THR A 174 -19.30 -21.41 2.69
C THR A 174 -19.13 -22.41 1.54
N ASN A 175 -19.92 -23.48 1.57
CA ASN A 175 -19.97 -24.51 0.54
C ASN A 175 -20.81 -24.02 -0.66
N TYR A 176 -20.17 -23.49 -1.71
CA TYR A 176 -20.85 -23.04 -2.92
C TYR A 176 -21.25 -24.23 -3.81
N ASN A 177 -22.46 -24.74 -3.58
CA ASN A 177 -23.11 -25.70 -4.47
C ASN A 177 -23.57 -25.01 -5.77
N TYR A 178 -22.78 -25.12 -6.84
CA TYR A 178 -23.09 -24.53 -8.15
C TYR A 178 -24.00 -25.47 -8.95
N GLY A 179 -25.32 -25.39 -8.69
CA GLY A 179 -26.33 -26.17 -9.41
C GLY A 179 -26.42 -25.76 -10.89
N GLY A 180 -25.98 -26.63 -11.79
CA GLY A 180 -26.15 -26.45 -13.23
C GLY A 180 -27.60 -26.70 -13.66
N SER A 181 -28.15 -25.81 -14.49
CA SER A 181 -29.39 -26.05 -15.23
C SER A 181 -29.04 -26.65 -16.59
N GLY A 182 -29.39 -27.92 -16.79
CA GLY A 182 -29.27 -28.62 -18.07
C GLY A 182 -30.60 -29.26 -18.44
N SER A 183 -31.21 -28.82 -19.53
CA SER A 183 -32.36 -29.50 -20.13
C SER A 183 -31.93 -30.83 -20.76
N GLY A 184 -32.75 -31.87 -20.60
CA GLY A 184 -32.55 -33.16 -21.25
C GLY A 184 -33.65 -34.13 -20.84
N ASP A 185 -34.43 -34.59 -21.81
CA ASP A 185 -35.61 -35.43 -21.60
C ASP A 185 -35.27 -36.92 -21.38
N ASN A 186 -36.32 -37.64 -20.96
CA ASN A 186 -36.62 -39.06 -21.22
C ASN A 186 -36.24 -40.18 -20.23
N GLU A 187 -37.27 -41.02 -20.09
CA GLU A 187 -37.30 -42.46 -19.80
C GLU A 187 -37.08 -43.00 -18.38
N ALA A 188 -37.79 -44.11 -18.12
CA ALA A 188 -38.11 -44.61 -16.79
C ALA A 188 -37.75 -46.10 -16.66
N TYR A 189 -37.15 -46.49 -15.52
CA TYR A 189 -37.14 -47.88 -15.05
C TYR A 189 -36.88 -47.95 -13.52
N TYR A 190 -37.41 -48.99 -12.86
CA TYR A 190 -37.30 -49.27 -11.41
C TYR A 190 -37.20 -50.81 -11.20
N PRO A 191 -36.64 -51.34 -10.07
CA PRO A 191 -35.47 -50.92 -9.28
C PRO A 191 -34.28 -51.88 -9.53
N PRO A 192 -33.91 -52.97 -8.78
CA PRO A 192 -34.28 -53.54 -7.44
C PRO A 192 -33.23 -53.13 -6.33
N PRO A 193 -33.08 -53.78 -5.14
CA PRO A 193 -32.36 -53.19 -3.98
C PRO A 193 -31.12 -53.96 -3.44
N SER A 194 -30.64 -53.54 -2.25
CA SER A 194 -29.53 -54.05 -1.40
C SER A 194 -28.12 -53.57 -1.80
N SER A 195 -27.21 -53.19 -0.89
CA SER A 195 -26.85 -53.84 0.38
C SER A 195 -26.23 -52.88 1.41
N ASN A 196 -26.32 -53.23 2.71
CA ASN A 196 -25.62 -52.53 3.78
C ASN A 196 -24.11 -52.77 3.72
N THR A 197 -23.29 -51.72 3.85
CA THR A 197 -21.90 -51.86 4.30
C THR A 197 -21.65 -50.91 5.46
N ILE A 198 -21.58 -51.48 6.66
CA ILE A 198 -21.03 -50.82 7.85
C ILE A 198 -19.51 -50.91 7.70
N GLU A 199 -18.80 -49.78 7.60
CA GLU A 199 -17.35 -49.82 7.78
C GLU A 199 -16.78 -48.66 8.62
N ASN A 200 -16.48 -49.03 9.87
CA ASN A 200 -15.35 -48.61 10.69
C ASN A 200 -15.00 -47.11 10.74
N ASN A 201 -15.61 -46.47 11.73
CA ASN A 201 -14.96 -45.47 12.58
C ASN A 201 -13.52 -45.88 12.94
N ARG A 202 -12.51 -45.34 12.25
CA ARG A 202 -11.09 -45.54 12.56
C ARG A 202 -10.42 -44.23 12.89
N ASN A 203 -10.47 -43.93 14.19
CA ASN A 203 -9.71 -42.90 14.87
C ASN A 203 -8.21 -42.99 14.47
N GLN A 204 -7.70 -42.02 13.71
CA GLN A 204 -6.27 -41.82 13.51
C GLN A 204 -5.89 -40.39 13.86
N ASN A 205 -5.43 -40.22 15.10
CA ASN A 205 -4.59 -39.09 15.48
C ASN A 205 -3.30 -39.12 14.66
N ALA A 206 -3.30 -38.43 13.52
CA ALA A 206 -2.09 -38.11 12.77
C ALA A 206 -1.77 -36.63 13.01
N SER A 207 -0.93 -36.37 14.01
CA SER A 207 -0.38 -35.05 14.31
C SER A 207 0.66 -34.65 13.25
N THR A 208 0.18 -34.28 12.07
CA THR A 208 1.03 -33.82 10.96
C THR A 208 1.45 -32.37 11.21
N SER A 209 2.71 -32.19 11.59
CA SER A 209 3.37 -30.89 11.71
C SER A 209 3.32 -30.13 10.37
N ASN A 210 2.45 -29.13 10.28
CA ASN A 210 2.23 -28.36 9.06
C ASN A 210 3.41 -27.37 8.84
N GLN A 211 4.46 -27.82 8.15
CA GLN A 211 5.50 -26.94 7.64
C GLN A 211 4.89 -25.96 6.63
N GLY A 212 5.19 -24.67 6.78
CA GLY A 212 4.59 -23.61 5.99
C GLY A 212 4.89 -23.71 4.49
N GLY A 213 3.99 -24.33 3.74
CA GLY A 213 3.98 -24.26 2.28
C GLY A 213 3.57 -22.87 1.79
N THR A 214 4.49 -22.16 1.14
CA THR A 214 4.18 -20.92 0.43
C THR A 214 3.35 -21.22 -0.82
N SER A 215 2.04 -21.03 -0.74
CA SER A 215 1.13 -21.14 -1.88
C SER A 215 1.43 -20.06 -2.93
N TYR A 216 2.14 -20.43 -3.99
CA TYR A 216 2.38 -19.55 -5.13
C TYR A 216 1.06 -19.27 -5.87
N PHE A 217 0.78 -17.99 -6.11
CA PHE A 217 -0.46 -17.52 -6.70
C PHE A 217 -0.50 -17.83 -8.21
N GLN A 218 -1.04 -18.99 -8.58
CA GLN A 218 -1.13 -19.43 -9.98
C GLN A 218 -2.23 -18.67 -10.73
N GLY A 219 -1.91 -17.46 -11.20
CA GLY A 219 -2.82 -16.63 -11.98
C GLY A 219 -3.19 -17.27 -13.31
N LYS A 220 -4.42 -17.79 -13.43
CA LYS A 220 -5.02 -18.12 -14.74
C LYS A 220 -5.27 -16.81 -15.51
N GLY A 221 -4.46 -16.57 -16.54
CA GLY A 221 -4.64 -15.42 -17.43
C GLY A 221 -5.97 -15.53 -18.20
N VAL A 222 -6.79 -14.48 -18.11
CA VAL A 222 -7.97 -14.31 -18.96
C VAL A 222 -7.49 -13.87 -20.35
N ARG A 223 -7.74 -14.69 -21.38
CA ARG A 223 -7.62 -14.26 -22.77
C ARG A 223 -8.88 -13.46 -23.12
N ILE A 224 -8.69 -12.19 -23.46
CA ILE A 224 -9.69 -11.41 -24.18
C ILE A 224 -9.49 -11.74 -25.67
N GLY A 225 -10.58 -12.16 -26.32
CA GLY A 225 -10.71 -12.29 -27.77
C GLY A 225 -11.91 -11.49 -28.24
#